data_AF-A0A7V8VPT6-F1
#
_entry.id   AF-A0A7V8VPT6-F1
#
_cell.length_a   1.000
_cell.length_b   1.000
_cell.length_c   1.000
_cell.angle_alpha   90.00
_cell.angle_beta   90.00
_cell.angle_gamma   90.00
#
_symmetry.space_group_name_H-M   'P 1'
#
loop_
_entity.id
_entity.type
_entity.pdbx_description
1 polymer ?
#
loop_
_entity_poly.entity_id
_entity_poly.type
_entity_poly.pdbx_seq_one_letter_code
_entity_poly.pdbx_strand_id
1 'polypeptide(L)'
;MRWRPRILYLALLVFMLSALAVLYALEQGIKWPAYLAIAGMFIAAVLFLLSLVPPRRVDWDRIDTEQRLWESGPLGRSWLRIRQRLAKLWKL
;
A
#
# COMPACT_ATOMS: atom_id res chain seq x y z
N MET A 1 2.18 0.56 19.12
CA MET A 1 1.77 -0.08 17.84
C MET A 1 0.32 0.27 17.54
N ARG A 2 0.03 1.13 16.57
CA ARG A 2 -1.35 1.41 16.14
C ARG A 2 -1.72 0.39 15.06
N TRP A 3 -2.35 -0.70 15.49
CA TRP A 3 -2.91 -1.73 14.63
C TRP A 3 -3.87 -1.09 13.62
N ARG A 4 -3.95 -1.64 12.40
CA ARG A 4 -4.93 -1.22 11.39
C ARG A 4 -6.16 -2.13 11.50
N PRO A 5 -7.18 -1.78 12.33
CA PRO A 5 -8.29 -2.68 12.63
C PRO A 5 -9.06 -3.09 11.38
N ARG A 6 -9.18 -2.20 10.38
CA ARG A 6 -9.84 -2.51 9.10
C ARG A 6 -9.17 -3.65 8.32
N ILE A 7 -7.84 -3.68 8.26
CA ILE A 7 -7.09 -4.74 7.55
C ILE A 7 -7.21 -6.05 8.32
N LEU A 8 -7.19 -5.97 9.66
CA LEU A 8 -7.40 -7.12 10.53
C LEU A 8 -8.80 -7.73 10.36
N TYR A 9 -9.86 -6.91 10.30
CA TYR A 9 -11.23 -7.38 10.04
C TYR A 9 -11.36 -8.04 8.66
N LEU A 10 -10.71 -7.48 7.64
CA LEU A 10 -10.64 -8.07 6.31
C LEU A 10 -9.93 -9.43 6.31
N ALA A 11 -8.79 -9.54 7.00
CA ALA A 11 -8.07 -10.80 7.14
C ALA A 11 -8.92 -11.87 7.82
N LEU A 12 -9.62 -11.51 8.91
CA LEU A 12 -10.55 -12.38 9.63
C LEU A 12 -11.72 -12.84 8.75
N LEU A 13 -12.33 -11.92 8.00
CA LEU A 13 -13.45 -12.23 7.11
C LEU A 13 -13.02 -13.22 6.01
N VAL A 14 -11.89 -12.97 5.35
CA VAL A 14 -11.34 -13.85 4.32
C VAL A 14 -11.01 -15.23 4.91
N PHE A 15 -10.47 -15.28 6.13
CA PHE A 15 -10.20 -16.53 6.83
C PHE A 15 -11.48 -17.34 7.10
N MET A 16 -12.55 -16.70 7.60
CA MET A 16 -13.82 -17.39 7.87
C MET A 16 -14.47 -17.92 6.58
N LEU A 17 -14.46 -17.14 5.49
CA LEU A 17 -14.97 -17.60 4.19
C LEU A 17 -14.17 -18.77 3.64
N SER A 18 -12.85 -18.76 3.84
CA SER A 18 -11.98 -19.87 3.42
C SER A 18 -12.27 -21.14 4.21
N ALA A 19 -12.50 -21.04 5.53
CA ALA A 19 -12.88 -22.17 6.37
C ALA A 19 -14.24 -22.78 5.95
N LEU A 20 -15.22 -21.93 5.64
CA LEU A 20 -16.52 -22.36 5.08
C LEU A 20 -16.35 -23.09 3.75
N ALA A 21 -15.47 -22.59 2.87
CA ALA A 21 -15.19 -23.24 1.59
C ALA A 21 -14.55 -24.63 1.76
N VAL A 22 -13.69 -24.84 2.77
CA VAL A 22 -13.15 -26.18 3.10
C VAL A 22 -14.26 -27.12 3.56
N LEU A 23 -15.12 -26.67 4.47
CA LEU A 23 -16.23 -27.49 4.97
C LEU A 23 -17.15 -27.91 3.82
N TYR A 24 -17.50 -26.96 2.94
CA TYR A 24 -18.29 -27.25 1.74
C TYR A 24 -17.59 -28.21 0.77
N ALA A 25 -16.26 -28.07 0.59
CA ALA A 25 -15.47 -28.98 -0.24
C ALA A 25 -15.53 -30.42 0.28
N LEU A 26 -15.40 -30.58 1.61
CA LEU A 26 -15.47 -31.88 2.28
C LEU A 26 -16.85 -32.51 2.18
N GLU A 27 -17.90 -31.71 2.38
CA GLU A 27 -19.29 -32.18 2.33
C GLU A 27 -19.68 -32.66 0.92
N GLN A 28 -19.26 -31.93 -0.11
CA GLN A 28 -19.59 -32.26 -1.50
C GLN A 28 -18.60 -33.24 -2.15
N GLY A 29 -17.47 -33.55 -1.51
CA GLY A 29 -16.40 -34.37 -2.08
C GLY A 29 -15.72 -33.73 -3.30
N ILE A 30 -15.89 -32.41 -3.50
CA ILE A 30 -15.37 -31.70 -4.67
C ILE A 30 -14.04 -31.02 -4.32
N LYS A 31 -13.03 -31.17 -5.18
CA LYS A 31 -11.67 -30.67 -4.92
C LYS A 31 -11.46 -29.18 -5.23
N TRP A 32 -12.22 -28.60 -6.15
CA TRP A 32 -12.03 -27.20 -6.57
C TRP A 32 -12.23 -26.16 -5.44
N PRO A 33 -13.21 -26.28 -4.52
CA PRO A 33 -13.38 -25.32 -3.44
C PRO A 33 -12.24 -25.41 -2.42
N ALA A 34 -11.59 -26.58 -2.28
CA ALA A 34 -10.42 -26.74 -1.42
C ALA A 34 -9.22 -25.93 -1.94
N TYR A 35 -8.99 -25.89 -3.26
CA TYR A 35 -7.94 -25.04 -3.83
C TYR A 35 -8.23 -23.55 -3.61
N LEU A 36 -9.50 -23.15 -3.72
CA LEU A 36 -9.93 -21.78 -3.43
C LEU A 36 -9.77 -21.41 -1.97
N ALA A 37 -10.07 -22.33 -1.05
CA ALA A 37 -9.86 -22.13 0.37
C ALA A 37 -8.37 -21.97 0.72
N ILE A 38 -7.48 -22.76 0.09
CA ILE A 38 -6.03 -22.62 0.28
C ILE A 38 -5.57 -21.23 -0.19
N ALA A 39 -6.00 -20.79 -1.37
CA ALA A 39 -5.70 -19.45 -1.88
C ALA A 39 -6.23 -18.35 -0.93
N GLY A 40 -7.45 -18.51 -0.42
CA GLY A 40 -8.04 -17.57 0.54
C GLY A 40 -7.30 -17.52 1.87
N MET A 41 -6.86 -18.67 2.41
CA MET A 41 -6.00 -18.71 3.61
C MET A 41 -4.67 -17.99 3.39
N PHE A 42 -4.06 -18.15 2.20
CA PHE A 42 -2.83 -17.44 1.86
C PHE A 42 -3.06 -15.91 1.83
N ILE A 43 -4.15 -15.45 1.22
CA ILE A 43 -4.52 -14.03 1.21
C ILE A 43 -4.77 -13.51 2.63
N ALA A 44 -5.48 -14.27 3.47
CA ALA A 44 -5.72 -13.90 4.86
C ALA A 44 -4.42 -13.76 5.65
N ALA A 45 -3.45 -14.66 5.45
CA ALA A 45 -2.14 -14.59 6.08
C ALA A 45 -1.35 -13.34 5.64
N VAL A 46 -1.38 -13.01 4.35
CA VAL A 46 -0.74 -11.79 3.83
C VAL A 46 -1.39 -10.54 4.40
N LEU A 47 -2.73 -10.46 4.44
CA LEU A 47 -3.45 -9.33 5.03
C LEU A 47 -3.15 -9.18 6.52
N PHE A 48 -3.06 -10.30 7.24
CA PHE A 48 -2.67 -10.30 8.65
C PHE A 48 -1.25 -9.74 8.84
N LEU A 49 -0.27 -10.21 8.05
CA LEU A 49 1.09 -9.67 8.04
C LEU A 49 1.12 -8.17 7.74
N LEU A 50 0.37 -7.72 6.73
CA LEU A 50 0.25 -6.30 6.40
C LEU A 50 -0.41 -5.46 7.52
N SER A 51 -1.26 -6.08 8.34
CA SER A 51 -1.87 -5.42 9.50
C SER A 51 -0.87 -5.18 10.64
N LEU A 52 0.16 -6.04 10.73
CA LEU A 52 1.26 -5.95 11.71
C LEU A 52 2.31 -4.92 11.32
N VAL A 53 2.52 -4.72 10.01
CA VAL A 53 3.50 -3.74 9.52
C VAL A 53 2.96 -2.34 9.83
N PRO A 54 3.64 -1.57 10.71
CA PRO A 54 3.25 -0.19 10.93
C PRO A 54 3.38 0.54 9.60
N PRO A 55 2.38 1.34 9.19
CA PRO A 55 2.54 2.12 7.99
C PRO A 55 3.75 3.02 8.19
N ARG A 56 4.76 2.89 7.33
CA ARG A 56 5.77 3.94 7.14
C ARG A 56 4.96 5.17 6.77
N ARG A 57 4.69 6.02 7.77
CA ARG A 57 4.15 7.35 7.52
C ARG A 57 5.28 8.05 6.81
N VAL A 58 5.13 8.20 5.50
CA VAL A 58 5.89 9.19 4.75
C VAL A 58 5.54 10.50 5.44
N ASP A 59 6.54 11.10 6.07
CA ASP A 59 6.38 12.34 6.80
C ASP A 59 6.29 13.45 5.76
N TRP A 60 5.08 13.70 5.27
CA TRP A 60 4.83 14.68 4.23
C TRP A 60 5.21 16.09 4.69
N ASP A 61 5.13 16.37 5.99
CA ASP A 61 5.60 17.63 6.56
C ASP A 61 7.12 17.77 6.42
N ARG A 62 7.86 16.68 6.62
CA ARG A 62 9.31 16.64 6.37
C ARG A 62 9.63 16.83 4.89
N ILE A 63 8.90 16.17 3.99
CA ILE A 63 9.09 16.33 2.54
C ILE A 63 8.79 17.76 2.12
N ASP A 64 7.69 18.35 2.59
CA ASP A 64 7.34 19.74 2.31
C ASP A 64 8.39 20.72 2.86
N THR A 65 8.94 20.43 4.03
CA THR A 65 9.99 21.25 4.64
C THR A 65 11.30 21.14 3.84
N GLU A 66 11.70 19.92 3.45
CA GLU A 66 12.86 19.67 2.60
C GLU A 66 12.67 20.29 1.20
N GLN A 67 11.46 20.25 0.65
CA GLN A 67 11.12 20.88 -0.61
C GLN A 67 11.17 22.42 -0.52
N ARG A 68 10.62 23.02 0.54
CA ARG A 68 10.73 24.48 0.79
C ARG A 68 12.18 24.92 0.98
N LEU A 69 13.00 24.12 1.67
CA LEU A 69 14.43 24.37 1.82
C LEU A 69 15.16 24.28 0.48
N TRP A 70 14.77 23.35 -0.39
CA TRP A 70 15.32 23.24 -1.72
C TRP A 70 14.94 24.45 -2.60
N GLU A 71 13.67 24.88 -2.57
CA GLU A 71 13.14 26.02 -3.31
C GLU A 71 13.70 27.38 -2.83
N SER A 72 13.89 27.55 -1.51
CA SER A 72 14.47 28.76 -0.90
C SER A 72 16.00 28.80 -0.95
N GLY A 73 16.64 27.63 -1.10
CA GLY A 73 18.08 27.48 -1.19
C GLY A 73 18.70 28.09 -2.47
N PRO A 74 20.02 28.34 -2.47
CA PRO A 74 20.73 28.89 -3.63
C PRO A 74 20.66 27.97 -4.86
N LEU A 75 20.52 26.66 -4.65
CA LEU A 75 20.37 25.66 -5.71
C LEU A 75 18.98 25.72 -6.36
N GLY A 76 17.88 25.81 -5.59
CA GLY A 76 16.53 25.96 -6.14
C GLY A 76 16.37 27.26 -6.93
N ARG A 77 16.94 28.37 -6.46
CA ARG A 77 16.98 29.64 -7.20
C ARG A 77 17.80 29.58 -8.49
N SER A 78 18.86 28.77 -8.51
CA SER A 78 19.67 28.56 -9.72
C SER A 78 18.93 27.67 -10.72
N TRP A 79 18.27 26.63 -10.25
CA TRP A 79 17.39 25.78 -11.06
C TRP A 79 16.22 26.55 -11.68
N LEU A 80 15.55 27.42 -10.91
CA LEU A 80 14.48 28.31 -11.41
C LEU A 80 14.96 29.20 -12.56
N ARG A 81 16.18 29.75 -12.47
CA ARG A 81 16.80 30.55 -13.55
C ARG A 81 17.07 29.70 -14.80
N ILE A 82 17.56 28.47 -14.64
CA ILE A 82 17.77 27.53 -15.76
C ILE A 82 16.42 27.19 -16.42
N ARG A 83 15.40 26.88 -15.61
CA ARG A 83 14.04 26.58 -16.09
C ARG A 83 13.43 27.75 -16.85
N GLN A 84 13.57 28.99 -16.36
CA GLN A 84 13.10 30.19 -17.06
C GLN A 84 13.84 30.41 -18.38
N ARG A 85 15.15 30.16 -18.43
CA ARG A 85 15.92 30.21 -19.69
C ARG A 85 15.45 29.16 -20.69
N LEU A 86 15.24 27.92 -20.25
CA LEU A 86 14.73 26.85 -21.10
C LEU A 86 13.30 27.13 -21.58
N ALA A 87 12.41 27.62 -20.72
CA ALA A 87 11.05 27.99 -21.09
C ALA A 87 11.00 29.15 -22.11
N LYS A 88 11.99 30.05 -22.08
CA LYS A 88 12.13 31.13 -23.07
C LYS A 88 12.68 30.60 -24.41
N LEU A 89 13.55 29.59 -24.38
CA LEU A 89 14.06 28.91 -25.58
C LEU A 89 12.99 28.05 -26.27
N TRP A 90 12.06 27.49 -25.51
CA TRP A 90 10.95 26.67 -26.01
C TRP A 90 9.68 27.45 -26.34
N LYS A 91 9.65 28.78 -26.14
CA LYS A 91 8.58 29.67 -26.60
C LYS A 91 8.88 30.23 -28.00
N LEU A 92 9.32 29.35 -28.90
CA LEU A 92 9.43 29.52 -30.36
C LEU A 92 8.47 28.51 -30.99
#